data_AF-A0A1J3JQB6-F1
#
_entry.id   AF-A0A1J3JQB6-F1
#
_cell.length_a   1.000
_cell.length_b   1.000
_cell.length_c   1.000
_cell.angle_alpha   90.00
_cell.angle_beta   90.00
_cell.angle_gamma   90.00
#
_symmetry.space_group_name_H-M   'P 1'
#
loop_
_entity.id
_entity.type
_entity.pdbx_description
1 polymer ?
#
loop_
_entity_poly.entity_id
_entity_poly.type
_entity_poly.pdbx_seq_one_letter_code
_entity_poly.pdbx_strand_id
1 'polypeptide(L)'
;EGGCEAYLATIVMSESSGKVALKDIQFVQEFEDVFRSLKGLPPSRSELEPGTAPTSKTPYRMAPTQLAELSWHQLKKQLEDLLSKCFIRSSVSLWVTPVLFVKKKDGSFRL
;
A
#
# COMPACT_ATOMS: atom_id res chain seq x y z
N GLU A 1 20.92 -36.96 39.06
CA GLU A 1 20.44 -35.73 38.39
C GLU A 1 20.34 -36.03 36.90
N GLY A 2 19.11 -36.10 36.35
CA GLY A 2 18.90 -36.37 34.93
C GLY A 2 18.99 -35.07 34.15
N GLY A 3 19.98 -34.94 33.27
CA GLY A 3 20.13 -33.77 32.41
C GLY A 3 19.12 -33.77 31.26
N CYS A 4 18.63 -32.58 30.90
CA CYS A 4 17.70 -32.39 29.79
C CYS A 4 18.44 -32.37 28.45
N GLU A 5 17.90 -33.07 27.45
CA GLU A 5 18.35 -32.95 26.06
C GLU A 5 17.89 -31.63 25.45
N ALA A 6 18.81 -30.93 24.79
CA ALA A 6 18.52 -29.73 24.02
C ALA A 6 18.94 -29.93 22.57
N TYR A 7 18.11 -29.43 21.65
CA TYR A 7 18.37 -29.48 20.22
C TYR A 7 18.72 -28.08 19.74
N LEU A 8 19.86 -27.96 19.06
CA LEU A 8 20.26 -26.73 18.40
C LEU A 8 19.86 -26.83 16.92
N ALA A 9 18.90 -26.01 16.49
CA ALA A 9 18.57 -25.88 15.08
C ALA A 9 19.19 -24.59 14.53
N THR A 10 20.07 -24.74 13.55
CA THR A 10 20.66 -23.61 12.82
C THR A 10 19.97 -23.50 11.47
N ILE A 11 19.25 -22.40 11.26
CA ILE A 11 18.66 -22.09 9.95
C ILE A 11 19.72 -21.35 9.14
N VAL A 12 20.28 -22.03 8.15
CA VAL A 12 21.18 -21.42 7.17
C VAL A 12 20.35 -20.94 6.00
N MET A 13 20.19 -19.63 5.88
CA MET A 13 19.63 -19.03 4.67
C MET A 13 20.70 -19.11 3.58
N SER A 14 20.44 -19.86 2.51
CA SER A 14 21.31 -19.82 1.33
C SER A 14 21.23 -18.42 0.73
N GLU A 15 22.36 -17.70 0.67
CA GLU A 15 22.44 -16.43 -0.04
C GLU A 15 22.20 -16.70 -1.54
N SER A 16 20.96 -16.53 -1.99
CA SER A 16 20.67 -16.51 -3.41
C SER A 16 21.22 -15.20 -3.98
N SER A 17 22.49 -15.19 -4.35
CA SER A 17 23.19 -14.10 -5.04
C SER A 17 22.76 -13.93 -6.50
N GLY A 18 21.49 -14.20 -6.79
CA GLY A 18 20.85 -14.02 -8.08
C GLY A 18 19.48 -13.40 -7.85
N LYS A 19 19.09 -12.48 -8.72
CA LYS A 19 17.70 -12.00 -8.77
C LYS A 19 16.82 -13.18 -9.20
N VAL A 20 16.46 -14.07 -8.28
CA VAL A 20 15.44 -15.09 -8.51
C VAL A 20 14.18 -14.32 -8.86
N ALA A 21 13.66 -14.51 -10.07
CA ALA A 21 12.43 -13.83 -10.45
C ALA A 21 11.34 -14.38 -9.54
N LEU A 22 10.42 -13.53 -9.06
CA LEU A 22 9.30 -13.99 -8.21
C LEU A 22 8.54 -15.17 -8.85
N LYS A 23 8.54 -15.25 -10.19
CA LYS A 23 7.96 -16.35 -10.99
C LYS A 23 8.65 -17.70 -10.82
N ASP A 24 9.88 -17.75 -10.31
CA ASP A 24 10.66 -18.98 -10.15
C ASP A 24 10.41 -19.64 -8.78
N ILE A 25 9.66 -18.98 -7.90
CA ILE A 25 9.29 -19.50 -6.58
C ILE A 25 8.03 -20.36 -6.74
N GLN A 26 8.14 -21.65 -6.45
CA GLN A 26 7.03 -22.62 -6.58
C GLN A 26 5.75 -22.16 -5.87
N PHE A 27 5.88 -21.57 -4.67
CA PHE A 27 4.76 -21.00 -3.92
C PHE A 27 4.07 -19.82 -4.63
N VAL A 28 4.85 -18.98 -5.34
CA VAL A 28 4.28 -17.85 -6.10
C VAL A 28 3.55 -18.34 -7.34
N GLN A 29 4.01 -19.44 -7.95
CA GLN A 29 3.31 -20.09 -9.06
C GLN A 29 1.97 -20.69 -8.61
N GLU A 30 1.94 -21.32 -7.43
CA GLU A 30 0.72 -21.92 -6.87
C GLU A 30 -0.37 -20.87 -6.58
N PHE A 31 0.03 -19.67 -6.15
CA PHE A 31 -0.88 -18.57 -5.81
C PHE A 31 -0.73 -17.38 -6.77
N GLU A 32 -0.52 -17.64 -8.07
CA GLU A 32 -0.27 -16.60 -9.06
C GLU A 32 -1.38 -15.52 -9.10
N ASP A 33 -2.62 -15.92 -8.82
CA ASP A 33 -3.78 -15.03 -8.75
C ASP A 33 -3.70 -14.02 -7.60
N VAL A 34 -3.12 -14.41 -6.45
CA VAL A 34 -2.88 -13.55 -5.28
C VAL A 34 -1.71 -12.60 -5.53
N PHE A 35 -0.66 -13.07 -6.19
CA PHE A 35 0.56 -12.29 -6.46
C PHE A 35 0.46 -11.40 -7.71
N ARG A 36 -0.62 -11.50 -8.48
CA ARG A 36 -0.87 -10.64 -9.64
C ARG A 36 -1.18 -9.20 -9.20
N SER A 37 -0.81 -8.25 -10.04
CA SER A 37 -1.23 -6.85 -9.87
C SER A 37 -2.75 -6.73 -9.73
N LEU A 38 -3.19 -6.07 -8.66
CA LEU A 38 -4.60 -5.82 -8.39
C LEU A 38 -5.25 -5.08 -9.55
N LYS A 39 -6.39 -5.60 -10.04
CA LYS A 39 -7.16 -5.02 -11.16
C LYS A 39 -8.29 -4.09 -10.70
N GLY A 40 -8.59 -4.05 -9.41
CA GLY A 40 -9.69 -3.26 -8.86
C GLY A 40 -9.82 -3.43 -7.35
N LEU A 41 -10.84 -2.78 -6.78
CA LEU A 41 -11.17 -2.90 -5.37
C LEU A 41 -11.73 -4.29 -5.05
N PRO A 42 -11.49 -4.81 -3.83
CA PRO A 42 -12.15 -6.02 -3.35
C PRO A 42 -13.67 -5.79 -3.25
N PRO A 43 -14.48 -6.88 -3.17
CA PRO A 43 -15.92 -6.80 -2.96
C PRO A 43 -16.28 -5.92 -1.75
N SER A 44 -17.42 -5.24 -1.83
CA SER A 44 -17.89 -4.35 -0.77
C SER A 44 -18.05 -5.10 0.55
N ARG A 45 -17.44 -4.58 1.62
CA ARG A 45 -17.69 -5.00 3.00
C ARG A 45 -18.57 -3.95 3.69
N SER A 46 -19.67 -4.37 4.32
CA SER A 46 -20.46 -3.62 5.31
C SER A 46 -20.00 -4.03 6.73
N GLU A 47 -20.15 -3.26 7.82
CA GLU A 47 -20.82 -1.98 8.05
C GLU A 47 -20.22 -1.33 9.31
N LEU A 48 -20.31 0.00 9.40
CA LEU A 48 -19.89 0.77 10.57
C LEU A 48 -20.70 0.37 11.81
N GLU A 49 -20.13 0.54 13.00
CA GLU A 49 -20.87 0.35 14.25
C GLU A 49 -22.13 1.24 14.26
N PRO A 50 -23.30 0.71 14.67
CA PRO A 50 -24.52 1.49 14.77
C PRO A 50 -24.30 2.77 15.59
N GLY A 51 -24.65 3.92 15.00
CA GLY A 51 -24.46 5.24 15.63
C GLY A 51 -23.17 5.97 15.24
N THR A 52 -22.33 5.42 14.37
CA THR A 52 -21.14 6.15 13.87
C THR A 52 -21.55 7.30 12.96
N ALA A 53 -21.35 8.55 13.41
CA ALA A 53 -21.63 9.75 12.63
C ALA A 53 -20.48 10.09 11.66
N PRO A 54 -20.77 10.66 10.47
CA PRO A 54 -19.75 11.08 9.53
C PRO A 54 -18.78 12.11 10.11
N THR A 55 -17.50 11.94 9.82
CA THR A 55 -16.46 12.93 10.14
C THR A 55 -15.95 13.59 8.87
N SER A 56 -15.91 14.93 8.85
CA SER A 56 -15.36 15.72 7.75
C SER A 56 -14.29 16.65 8.29
N LYS A 57 -13.05 16.44 7.85
CA LYS A 57 -11.91 17.29 8.18
C LYS A 57 -11.46 18.04 6.94
N THR A 58 -11.16 19.33 7.09
CA THR A 58 -10.67 20.16 6.00
C THR A 58 -9.31 19.62 5.49
N PRO A 59 -9.08 19.63 4.16
CA PRO A 59 -7.78 19.28 3.59
C PRO A 59 -6.66 20.13 4.18
N TYR A 60 -5.48 19.53 4.35
CA TYR A 60 -4.31 20.29 4.79
C TYR A 60 -3.93 21.33 3.74
N ARG A 61 -3.71 22.58 4.18
CA ARG A 61 -3.23 23.65 3.30
C ARG A 61 -1.75 23.41 3.02
N MET A 62 -1.42 22.89 1.84
CA MET A 62 -0.04 22.90 1.34
C MET A 62 0.27 24.27 0.74
N ALA A 63 1.36 24.91 1.18
CA ALA A 63 1.80 26.17 0.60
C ALA A 63 2.21 25.98 -0.88
N PRO A 64 2.08 27.01 -1.75
CA PRO A 64 2.50 26.92 -3.16
C PRO A 64 3.94 26.42 -3.35
N THR A 65 4.85 26.73 -2.41
CA THR A 65 6.24 26.25 -2.40
C THR A 65 6.38 24.76 -2.07
N GLN A 66 5.47 24.16 -1.30
CA GLN A 66 5.44 22.70 -1.07
C GLN A 66 4.85 21.96 -2.28
N LEU A 67 3.98 22.63 -3.03
CA LEU A 67 3.48 22.21 -4.35
C LEU A 67 4.43 22.67 -5.47
N ALA A 68 5.74 22.47 -5.32
CA ALA A 68 6.67 22.64 -6.43
C ALA A 68 6.15 21.87 -7.66
N GLU A 69 6.40 22.38 -8.86
CA GLU A 69 5.85 21.87 -10.12
C GLU A 69 6.05 20.34 -10.29
N LEU A 70 7.21 19.83 -9.87
CA LEU A 70 7.52 18.39 -9.85
C LEU A 70 6.63 17.57 -8.90
N SER A 71 6.36 18.10 -7.69
CA SER A 71 5.50 17.47 -6.68
C SER A 71 4.04 17.42 -7.17
N TRP A 72 3.57 18.49 -7.81
CA TRP A 72 2.22 18.57 -8.38
C TRP A 72 2.03 17.61 -9.56
N HIS A 73 3.00 17.52 -10.47
CA HIS A 73 2.96 16.55 -11.57
C HIS A 73 2.93 15.10 -11.07
N GLN A 74 3.71 14.78 -10.04
CA GLN A 74 3.73 13.44 -9.46
C GLN A 74 2.42 13.09 -8.75
N LEU A 75 1.82 14.06 -8.04
CA LEU A 75 0.51 13.90 -7.41
C LEU A 75 -0.59 13.60 -8.45
N LYS A 76 -0.65 14.40 -9.52
CA LYS A 76 -1.61 14.18 -10.62
C LYS A 76 -1.47 12.80 -11.24
N LYS A 77 -0.23 12.40 -11.54
CA LYS A 77 0.06 11.08 -12.12
C LYS A 77 -0.41 9.94 -11.20
N GLN A 78 -0.20 10.06 -9.88
CA GLN A 78 -0.68 9.05 -8.93
C GLN A 78 -2.21 9.00 -8.88
N LEU A 79 -2.89 10.15 -8.92
CA LEU A 79 -4.35 10.20 -8.93
C LEU A 79 -4.93 9.57 -10.20
N GLU A 80 -4.36 9.86 -11.36
CA GLU A 80 -4.74 9.27 -12.64
C GLU A 80 -4.54 7.74 -12.66
N ASP A 81 -3.41 7.25 -12.13
CA ASP A 81 -3.16 5.81 -11.99
C ASP A 81 -4.22 5.15 -11.10
N LEU A 82 -4.54 5.72 -9.94
CA LEU A 82 -5.57 5.21 -9.03
C LEU A 82 -6.98 5.23 -9.67
N LEU A 83 -7.30 6.25 -10.47
CA LEU A 83 -8.56 6.35 -11.21
C LEU A 83 -8.63 5.28 -12.31
N SER A 84 -7.56 5.11 -13.08
CA SER A 84 -7.49 4.13 -14.17
C SER A 84 -7.61 2.69 -13.68
N LYS A 85 -7.11 2.40 -12.46
CA LYS A 85 -7.22 1.10 -11.79
C LYS A 85 -8.55 0.91 -11.03
N CYS A 86 -9.45 1.90 -11.10
CA CYS A 86 -10.71 1.92 -10.36
C CYS A 86 -10.56 1.75 -8.85
N PHE A 87 -9.40 2.14 -8.28
CA PHE A 87 -9.18 2.12 -6.82
C PHE A 87 -9.84 3.31 -6.11
N ILE A 88 -10.02 4.42 -6.84
CA ILE A 88 -10.77 5.57 -6.37
C ILE A 88 -11.78 5.99 -7.44
N ARG A 89 -12.78 6.76 -7.00
CA ARG A 89 -13.77 7.39 -7.87
C ARG A 89 -14.20 8.72 -7.28
N SER A 90 -14.81 9.56 -8.11
CA SER A 90 -15.51 10.75 -7.61
C SER A 90 -16.59 10.33 -6.60
N SER A 91 -16.73 11.10 -5.52
CA SER A 91 -17.61 10.81 -4.40
C SER A 91 -18.12 12.10 -3.78
N VAL A 92 -19.35 12.06 -3.28
CA VAL A 92 -19.99 13.14 -2.49
C VAL A 92 -20.20 12.71 -1.04
N SER A 93 -19.24 11.94 -0.50
CA SER A 93 -19.28 11.40 0.86
C SER A 93 -19.23 12.50 1.92
N LEU A 94 -20.06 12.36 2.96
CA LEU A 94 -19.96 13.15 4.19
C LEU A 94 -18.72 12.77 5.03
N TRP A 95 -18.11 11.62 4.73
CA TRP A 95 -16.86 11.15 5.33
C TRP A 95 -15.70 11.67 4.51
N VAL A 96 -14.96 12.63 5.05
CA VAL A 96 -13.80 13.24 4.39
C VAL A 96 -12.64 13.28 5.36
N THR A 97 -11.51 12.75 4.92
CA THR A 97 -10.25 12.79 5.67
C THR A 97 -9.17 13.42 4.78
N PRO A 98 -8.35 14.35 5.29
CA PRO A 98 -7.24 14.93 4.54
C PRO A 98 -6.22 13.85 4.18
N VAL A 99 -5.72 13.89 2.95
CA VAL A 99 -4.58 13.07 2.51
C VAL A 99 -3.32 13.95 2.50
N LEU A 100 -2.18 13.37 2.89
CA LEU A 100 -0.89 14.05 2.93
C LEU A 100 0.01 13.52 1.83
N PHE A 101 0.68 14.42 1.12
CA PHE A 101 1.66 14.04 0.12
C PHE A 101 3.06 14.05 0.73
N VAL A 102 3.68 12.88 0.84
CA VAL A 102 4.89 12.69 1.65
C VAL A 102 6.07 12.25 0.80
N LYS A 103 7.18 12.99 0.90
CA LYS A 103 8.46 12.59 0.32
C LYS A 103 9.06 11.38 1.06
N LYS A 104 9.45 10.37 0.30
CA LYS A 104 10.13 9.15 0.76
C LYS A 104 11.65 9.35 0.74
N LYS A 105 12.38 8.40 1.37
CA LYS A 105 13.85 8.42 1.43
C LYS A 105 14.50 8.36 0.04
N ASP A 106 13.86 7.69 -0.91
CA ASP A 106 14.29 7.57 -2.31
C ASP A 106 14.01 8.83 -3.15
N GLY A 107 13.45 9.89 -2.53
CA GLY A 107 13.10 11.13 -3.20
C GLY A 107 11.75 11.10 -3.91
N SER A 108 11.08 9.95 -4.00
CA SER A 108 9.73 9.84 -4.54
C SER A 108 8.70 10.45 -3.58
N PHE A 109 7.50 10.75 -4.08
CA PHE A 109 6.38 11.16 -3.25
C PHE A 109 5.26 10.12 -3.32
N ARG A 110 4.52 9.98 -2.23
CA ARG A 110 3.31 9.16 -2.15
C ARG A 110 2.21 9.88 -1.38
N LEU A 111 0.97 9.64 -1.82
CA LEU A 111 -0.25 9.85 -1.04
C LEU A 111 -0.25 9.02 0.25
#